data_AF-A0A3B9BTA6-F1
#
_entry.id   AF-A0A3B9BTA6-F1
#
_cell.length_a   1.000
_cell.length_b   1.000
_cell.length_c   1.000
_cell.angle_alpha   90.00
_cell.angle_beta   90.00
_cell.angle_gamma   90.00
#
_symmetry.space_group_name_H-M   'P 1'
#
loop_
_entity.id
_entity.type
_entity.pdbx_description
1 polymer ?
#
loop_
_entity_poly.entity_id
_entity_poly.type
_entity_poly.pdbx_seq_one_letter_code
_entity_poly.pdbx_strand_id
1 'polypeptide(L)'
;MVIKSWKFTGFKSTFPDWVQDNTSKRAGSKKLWVHTQYGEAPARVGEWISINLRGHVDIHSDKPNRGWSKKMMAGSAFAVIVFVLLVTVVAL
;
A
#
# COMPACT_ATOMS: atom_id res chain seq x y z
N MET A 1 -6.13 6.86 -1.47
CA MET A 1 -6.29 5.40 -1.68
C MET A 1 -5.05 4.89 -2.40
N VAL A 2 -4.38 3.89 -1.83
CA VAL A 2 -3.13 3.31 -2.36
C VAL A 2 -3.49 2.15 -3.29
N ILE A 3 -3.01 2.21 -4.54
CA ILE A 3 -3.24 1.12 -5.52
C ILE A 3 -2.21 0.01 -5.28
N LYS A 4 -0.93 0.40 -5.31
CA LYS A 4 0.22 -0.50 -5.23
C LYS A 4 1.20 0.04 -4.19
N SER A 5 1.87 -0.89 -3.53
CA SER A 5 2.90 -0.59 -2.55
C SER A 5 4.04 -1.60 -2.73
N TRP A 6 5.28 -1.14 -2.64
CA TRP A 6 6.47 -1.97 -2.76
C TRP A 6 7.49 -1.59 -1.69
N LYS A 7 8.15 -2.59 -1.10
CA LYS A 7 9.14 -2.37 -0.05
C LYS A 7 10.53 -2.27 -0.66
N PHE A 8 11.24 -1.20 -0.37
CA PHE A 8 12.62 -1.04 -0.83
C PHE A 8 13.54 -1.96 -0.03
N THR A 9 14.09 -2.98 -0.69
CA THR A 9 15.02 -3.96 -0.09
C THR A 9 16.49 -3.70 -0.47
N GLY A 10 16.78 -2.48 -0.95
CA GLY A 10 18.07 -2.13 -1.52
C GLY A 10 18.14 -2.44 -3.02
N PHE A 11 19.30 -2.21 -3.64
CA PHE A 11 19.52 -2.43 -5.08
C PHE A 11 19.78 -3.90 -5.44
N LYS A 12 19.28 -4.83 -4.64
CA LYS A 12 19.46 -6.28 -4.83
C LYS A 12 18.26 -6.93 -5.53
N SER A 13 17.11 -6.26 -5.54
CA SER A 13 15.86 -6.76 -6.11
C SER A 13 15.55 -6.11 -7.44
N THR A 14 14.80 -6.80 -8.29
CA THR A 14 14.21 -6.22 -9.49
C THR A 14 13.14 -5.20 -9.08
N PHE A 15 13.26 -4.00 -9.65
CA PHE A 15 12.34 -2.90 -9.38
C PHE A 15 11.11 -3.09 -10.28
N PRO A 16 9.88 -2.96 -9.77
CA PRO A 16 8.70 -2.89 -10.63
C PRO A 16 8.79 -1.70 -11.57
N ASP A 17 8.28 -1.82 -12.80
CA ASP A 17 8.36 -0.76 -13.81
C ASP A 17 7.86 0.60 -13.28
N TRP A 18 6.71 0.60 -12.60
CA TRP A 18 6.15 1.82 -12.00
C TRP A 18 7.05 2.45 -10.93
N VAL A 19 7.90 1.68 -10.24
CA VAL A 19 8.89 2.22 -9.31
C VAL A 19 10.06 2.79 -10.09
N GLN A 20 10.53 2.09 -11.14
CA GLN A 20 11.63 2.58 -11.98
C GLN A 20 11.30 3.93 -12.62
N ASP A 21 10.10 4.07 -13.16
CA ASP A 21 9.64 5.31 -13.81
C ASP A 21 9.57 6.51 -12.85
N ASN A 22 9.41 6.23 -11.55
CA ASN A 22 9.21 7.24 -10.50
C ASN A 22 10.38 7.33 -9.53
N THR A 23 11.53 6.73 -9.86
CA THR A 23 12.71 6.78 -9.01
C THR A 23 14.00 6.95 -9.80
N SER A 24 15.01 7.49 -9.14
CA SER A 24 16.36 7.59 -9.68
C SER A 24 17.39 7.01 -8.70
N LYS A 25 18.41 6.38 -9.28
CA LYS A 25 19.60 5.93 -8.56
C LYS A 25 20.73 6.91 -8.83
N ARG A 26 21.34 7.42 -7.77
CA ARG A 26 22.52 8.30 -7.88
C ARG A 26 23.80 7.52 -7.59
N ALA A 27 24.84 7.78 -8.36
CA ALA A 27 26.15 7.16 -8.15
C ALA A 27 26.66 7.43 -6.72
N GLY A 28 27.19 6.41 -6.05
CA GLY A 28 27.68 6.50 -4.68
C GLY A 28 26.60 6.56 -3.59
N SER A 29 25.31 6.66 -3.91
CA SER A 29 24.24 6.69 -2.92
C SER A 29 23.66 5.30 -2.63
N LYS A 30 23.47 5.00 -1.34
CA LYS A 30 22.74 3.81 -0.88
C LYS A 30 21.22 4.03 -0.81
N LYS A 31 20.75 5.24 -1.12
CA LYS A 31 19.34 5.63 -1.06
C LYS A 31 18.73 5.61 -2.45
N LEU A 32 17.45 5.27 -2.52
CA LEU A 32 16.66 5.39 -3.74
C LEU A 32 15.98 6.75 -3.74
N TRP A 33 16.14 7.56 -4.79
CA TRP A 33 15.50 8.86 -4.86
C TRP A 33 14.13 8.71 -5.50
N VAL A 34 13.08 9.07 -4.77
CA VAL A 34 11.69 8.91 -5.21
C VAL A 34 11.15 10.28 -5.62
N HIS A 35 10.58 10.36 -6.81
CA HIS A 35 9.97 11.57 -7.36
C HIS A 35 8.56 11.74 -6.76
N THR A 36 8.48 12.25 -5.54
CA THR A 36 7.20 12.48 -4.85
C THR A 36 6.52 13.76 -5.35
N GLN A 37 5.24 13.94 -5.02
CA GLN A 37 4.50 15.17 -5.32
C GLN A 37 5.11 16.43 -4.66
N TYR A 38 5.87 16.26 -3.58
CA TYR A 38 6.52 17.35 -2.84
C TYR A 38 7.96 17.59 -3.30
N GLY A 39 8.41 16.89 -4.35
CA GLY A 39 9.78 16.86 -4.83
C GLY A 39 10.49 15.53 -4.56
N GLU A 40 11.79 15.51 -4.78
CA GLU A 40 12.57 14.28 -4.60
C GLU A 40 12.89 14.00 -3.14
N ALA A 41 12.51 12.79 -2.68
CA ALA A 41 12.76 12.33 -1.33
C ALA A 41 13.57 11.01 -1.34
N PRO A 42 14.56 10.84 -0.45
CA PRO A 42 15.37 9.64 -0.44
C PRO A 42 14.75 8.52 0.41
N ALA A 43 14.41 7.40 -0.22
CA ALA A 43 13.96 6.18 0.44
C ALA A 43 15.15 5.32 0.94
N ARG A 44 15.02 4.80 2.15
CA ARG A 44 15.96 3.91 2.84
C ARG A 44 15.47 2.47 2.76
N VAL A 45 16.42 1.54 2.88
CA VAL A 45 16.10 0.10 2.93
C VAL A 45 15.14 -0.15 4.10
N GLY A 46 14.04 -0.82 3.81
CA GLY A 46 12.97 -1.08 4.78
C GLY A 46 11.72 -0.24 4.57
N GLU A 47 11.84 0.92 3.94
CA GLU A 47 10.71 1.82 3.67
C GLU A 47 9.86 1.32 2.50
N TRP A 48 8.60 1.72 2.51
CA TRP A 48 7.59 1.38 1.52
C TRP A 48 7.33 2.56 0.60
N ILE A 49 7.34 2.28 -0.69
CA ILE A 49 6.98 3.22 -1.73
C ILE A 49 5.57 2.86 -2.18
N SER A 50 4.69 3.85 -2.28
CA SER A 50 3.31 3.62 -2.69
C SER A 50 2.89 4.58 -3.76
N ILE A 51 1.98 4.15 -4.63
CA ILE A 51 1.39 4.97 -5.67
C ILE A 51 -0.13 5.07 -5.49
N ASN A 52 -0.64 6.29 -5.57
CA ASN A 52 -2.06 6.57 -5.43
C ASN A 52 -2.80 6.52 -6.78
N LEU A 53 -4.13 6.68 -6.75
CA LEU A 53 -5.00 6.66 -7.95
C LEU A 53 -4.68 7.74 -8.99
N ARG A 54 -3.95 8.79 -8.59
CA ARG A 54 -3.54 9.90 -9.46
C ARG A 54 -2.12 9.73 -10.00
N GLY A 55 -1.47 8.62 -9.69
CA GLY A 55 -0.09 8.35 -10.10
C GLY A 55 0.97 9.02 -9.22
N HIS A 56 0.61 9.71 -8.14
CA HIS A 56 1.60 10.29 -7.23
C HIS A 56 2.19 9.22 -6.31
N VAL A 57 3.50 9.34 -6.09
CA VAL A 57 4.28 8.42 -5.28
C VAL A 57 4.63 9.04 -3.93
N ASP A 58 4.54 8.26 -2.86
CA ASP A 58 4.91 8.63 -1.50
C ASP A 58 5.75 7.53 -0.82
N ILE A 59 6.52 7.94 0.20
CA ILE A 59 7.37 7.06 1.01
C ILE A 59 6.74 6.90 2.41
N HIS A 60 6.75 5.67 2.92
CA HIS A 60 6.20 5.33 4.23
C HIS A 60 7.16 4.42 5.01
N SER A 61 7.29 4.65 6.31
CA SER A 61 8.08 3.75 7.18
C SER A 61 7.44 2.37 7.31
N ASP A 62 6.10 2.34 7.36
CA ASP A 62 5.30 1.13 7.49
C ASP A 62 4.57 0.79 6.19
N LYS A 63 4.14 -0.47 6.06
CA LYS A 63 3.36 -0.90 4.91
C LYS A 63 2.07 -0.06 4.84
N PRO A 64 1.87 0.75 3.79
CA PRO A 64 0.70 1.60 3.70
C PRO A 64 -0.53 0.70 3.59
N ASN A 65 -1.44 0.84 4.57
CA ASN A 65 -2.64 0.03 4.64
C ASN A 65 -3.45 0.25 3.35
N ARG A 66 -3.61 -0.81 2.55
CA ARG A 66 -4.73 -0.91 1.61
C ARG A 66 -5.99 -0.75 2.45
N GLY A 67 -6.65 0.40 2.37
CA GLY A 67 -7.85 0.74 3.16
C GLY A 67 -9.08 -0.15 2.91
N TRP A 68 -8.89 -1.38 2.41
CA TRP A 68 -9.93 -2.35 2.11
C TRP A 68 -9.98 -3.48 3.16
N SER A 69 -8.86 -3.92 3.72
CA SER A 69 -8.84 -5.11 4.60
C SER A 69 -9.67 -4.95 5.87
N LYS A 70 -9.74 -3.74 6.46
CA LYS A 70 -10.58 -3.48 7.64
C LYS A 70 -12.09 -3.35 7.34
N LYS A 71 -12.48 -2.96 6.12
CA LYS A 71 -13.90 -2.75 5.80
C LYS A 71 -14.64 -4.04 5.44
N MET A 72 -13.96 -5.00 4.82
CA MET A 72 -14.60 -6.28 4.46
C MET A 72 -14.89 -7.18 5.67
N MET A 73 -13.99 -7.25 6.65
CA MET A 73 -14.22 -8.08 7.86
C MET A 73 -15.39 -7.58 8.73
N ALA A 74 -15.56 -6.26 8.85
CA ALA A 74 -16.67 -5.70 9.61
C ALA A 74 -18.02 -5.95 8.91
N GLY A 75 -18.06 -5.82 7.57
CA GLY A 75 -19.28 -6.07 6.79
C GLY A 75 -19.72 -7.54 6.81
N SER A 76 -18.79 -8.48 6.73
CA SER A 76 -19.10 -9.91 6.75
C SER A 76 -19.62 -10.36 8.12
N ALA A 77 -19.05 -9.87 9.21
CA ALA A 77 -19.50 -10.24 10.56
C ALA A 77 -20.93 -9.77 10.85
N PHE A 78 -21.28 -8.55 10.42
CA PHE A 78 -22.65 -8.03 10.57
C PHE A 78 -23.68 -8.82 9.75
N ALA A 79 -23.35 -9.17 8.49
CA ALA A 79 -24.24 -9.94 7.63
C ALA A 79 -24.56 -11.34 8.20
N VAL A 80 -23.57 -12.00 8.82
CA VAL A 80 -23.77 -13.31 9.47
C VAL A 80 -24.69 -13.19 10.69
N ILE A 81 -24.52 -12.16 11.52
CA ILE A 81 -25.37 -11.95 12.70
C ILE A 81 -26.83 -11.70 12.30
N VAL A 82 -27.07 -10.83 11.31
CA VAL A 82 -28.41 -10.55 10.80
C VAL A 82 -29.05 -11.80 10.18
N PHE A 83 -28.28 -12.58 9.43
CA PHE A 83 -28.78 -13.82 8.83
C PHE A 83 -29.18 -14.85 9.89
N VAL A 84 -28.36 -15.05 10.93
CA VAL A 84 -28.70 -15.95 12.04
C VAL A 84 -29.96 -15.49 12.77
N LEU A 85 -30.10 -14.18 13.02
CA LEU A 85 -31.30 -13.59 13.63
C LEU A 85 -32.56 -13.78 12.78
N LEU A 86 -32.46 -13.62 11.46
CA LEU A 86 -33.59 -13.84 10.56
C LEU A 86 -34.01 -15.32 10.53
N VAL A 87 -33.04 -16.23 10.49
CA VAL A 87 -33.33 -17.68 10.54
C VAL A 87 -33.99 -18.07 11.85
N THR A 88 -33.53 -17.56 13.00
CA THR A 88 -34.16 -17.88 14.29
C THR A 88 -35.56 -17.28 14.44
N VAL A 89 -35.83 -16.10 13.88
CA VAL A 89 -37.18 -15.49 13.90
C VAL A 89 -38.15 -16.24 12.99
N VAL A 90 -37.71 -16.76 11.85
CA VAL A 90 -38.56 -17.55 10.94
C VAL A 90 -38.75 -19.00 11.41
N ALA A 91 -37.80 -19.53 12.19
CA ALA A 91 -37.88 -20.87 12.75
C ALA A 91 -38.62 -20.97 14.10
N LEU A 92 -39.10 -19.84 14.65
CA LEU A 92 -39.95 -19.76 15.85
C LEU A 92 -41.42 -19.68 15.46
#